data_AF-A0A9W9KW54-F1
#
_entry.id   AF-A0A9W9KW54-F1
#
_cell.length_a   1.000
_cell.length_b   1.000
_cell.length_c   1.000
_cell.angle_alpha   90.00
_cell.angle_beta   90.00
_cell.angle_gamma   90.00
#
_symmetry.space_group_name_H-M   'P 1'
#
loop_
_entity.id
_entity.type
_entity.pdbx_description
1 polymer ?
#
loop_
_entity_poly.entity_id
_entity_poly.type
_entity_poly.pdbx_seq_one_letter_code
_entity_poly.pdbx_strand_id
1 'polypeptide(L)'
;MSDKKGSNNQQCSLLPAPERYEVSTPEFDTAADDELDPTKRYHRGVFAERGPEGKGDLFHVTGDIIAAGGMKFKVKEGMVPIETMHYYRTKEVGWIYKADYPKIYDILDALPTPTKQQGLDFWSQGPGRNRLTLT
;
A
#
# COMPACT_ATOMS: atom_id res chain seq x y z
N MET A 1 -69.40 -1.00 9.06
CA MET A 1 -69.23 -1.90 7.90
C MET A 1 -68.96 -0.99 6.70
N SER A 2 -67.79 -0.91 6.08
CA SER A 2 -66.69 -1.87 6.00
C SER A 2 -65.37 -1.15 5.72
N ASP A 3 -64.31 -1.85 6.07
CA ASP A 3 -62.96 -1.40 6.37
C ASP A 3 -62.13 -0.99 5.14
N LYS A 4 -61.45 0.16 5.21
CA LYS A 4 -60.30 0.46 4.35
C LYS A 4 -59.05 -0.15 4.97
N LYS A 5 -58.71 -1.36 4.53
CA LYS A 5 -57.47 -2.05 4.90
C LYS A 5 -56.30 -1.37 4.18
N GLY A 6 -55.64 -0.44 4.88
CA GLY A 6 -54.34 0.10 4.47
C GLY A 6 -53.30 -1.02 4.46
N SER A 7 -52.78 -1.33 3.28
CA SER A 7 -51.67 -2.26 3.12
C SER A 7 -50.43 -1.61 3.72
N ASN A 8 -50.06 -2.08 4.91
CA ASN A 8 -48.84 -1.70 5.60
C ASN A 8 -47.66 -2.27 4.78
N ASN A 9 -47.10 -1.46 3.88
CA ASN A 9 -45.79 -1.73 3.29
C ASN A 9 -44.77 -1.65 4.43
N GLN A 10 -44.58 -2.78 5.13
CA GLN A 10 -43.36 -3.00 5.87
C GLN A 10 -42.24 -3.12 4.83
N GLN A 11 -41.75 -1.95 4.42
CA GLN A 11 -40.42 -1.78 3.86
C GLN A 11 -39.50 -2.41 4.90
N CYS A 12 -39.05 -3.64 4.65
CA CYS A 12 -37.86 -4.16 5.31
C CYS A 12 -36.79 -3.10 5.03
N SER A 13 -36.45 -2.32 6.06
CA SER A 13 -35.35 -1.38 5.97
C SER A 13 -34.14 -2.21 5.59
N LEU A 14 -33.74 -2.15 4.33
CA LEU A 14 -32.44 -2.59 3.88
C LEU A 14 -31.47 -1.97 4.87
N LEU A 15 -30.87 -2.79 5.74
CA LEU A 15 -29.73 -2.35 6.53
C LEU A 15 -28.80 -1.69 5.52
N PRO A 16 -28.33 -0.45 5.75
CA PRO A 16 -27.39 0.18 4.83
C PRO A 16 -26.28 -0.85 4.63
N ALA A 17 -26.06 -1.24 3.36
CA ALA A 17 -25.07 -2.25 3.00
C ALA A 17 -23.82 -1.93 3.83
N PRO A 18 -23.25 -2.89 4.56
CA PRO A 18 -22.16 -2.59 5.47
C PRO A 18 -21.13 -1.85 4.65
N GLU A 19 -20.94 -0.56 4.95
CA GLU A 19 -20.22 0.30 4.03
C GLU A 19 -18.79 -0.24 4.01
N ARG A 20 -18.42 -0.82 2.87
CA ARG A 20 -17.15 -1.49 2.65
C ARG A 20 -16.30 -0.59 1.77
N TYR A 21 -15.00 -0.60 2.03
CA TYR A 21 -14.02 -0.01 1.14
C TYR A 21 -13.39 -1.12 0.30
N GLU A 22 -13.19 -0.83 -0.97
CA GLU A 22 -12.43 -1.70 -1.85
C GLU A 22 -10.95 -1.60 -1.50
N VAL A 23 -10.28 -2.75 -1.47
CA VAL A 23 -8.86 -2.85 -1.18
C VAL A 23 -8.14 -3.47 -2.37
N SER A 24 -7.13 -2.77 -2.85
CA SER A 24 -6.32 -3.19 -3.99
C SER A 24 -4.83 -3.01 -3.71
N THR A 25 -3.99 -3.61 -4.54
CA THR A 25 -2.53 -3.47 -4.49
C THR A 25 -2.06 -2.87 -5.81
N PRO A 26 -1.93 -1.53 -5.90
CA PRO A 26 -1.30 -0.89 -7.03
C PRO A 26 0.21 -1.19 -7.06
N GLU A 27 0.72 -1.38 -8.27
CA GLU A 27 2.14 -1.56 -8.59
C GLU A 27 2.66 -0.31 -9.30
N PHE A 28 3.79 0.21 -8.83
CA PHE A 28 4.44 1.41 -9.36
C PHE A 28 5.86 1.11 -9.84
N ASP A 29 6.23 1.67 -10.98
CA ASP A 29 7.55 1.58 -11.58
C ASP A 29 8.53 2.59 -10.95
N THR A 30 8.84 2.35 -9.68
CA THR A 30 9.79 3.17 -8.90
C THR A 30 10.82 2.33 -8.14
N ALA A 31 10.80 1.01 -8.28
CA ALA A 31 11.79 0.15 -7.62
C ALA A 31 13.15 0.31 -8.30
N ALA A 32 14.22 0.28 -7.51
CA ALA A 32 15.59 0.27 -8.04
C ALA A 32 15.87 -1.05 -8.77
N ASP A 33 16.69 -0.96 -9.82
CA ASP A 33 17.17 -2.12 -10.56
C ASP A 33 18.22 -2.85 -9.71
N ASP A 34 18.16 -4.19 -9.69
CA ASP A 34 19.02 -5.06 -8.89
C ASP A 34 19.74 -6.02 -9.84
N GLU A 35 21.02 -5.79 -10.12
CA GLU A 35 21.80 -6.63 -11.05
C GLU A 35 21.85 -8.11 -10.63
N LEU A 36 21.64 -8.41 -9.34
CA LEU A 36 21.61 -9.77 -8.81
C LEU A 36 20.22 -10.42 -8.91
N ASP A 37 19.16 -9.63 -9.11
CA ASP A 37 17.81 -10.10 -9.39
C ASP A 37 17.27 -9.42 -10.65
N PRO A 38 17.58 -9.97 -11.84
CA PRO A 38 17.26 -9.35 -13.12
C PRO A 38 15.74 -9.25 -13.40
N THR A 39 14.91 -9.78 -12.51
CA THR A 39 13.46 -9.63 -12.61
C THR A 39 13.06 -8.25 -12.13
N LYS A 40 12.49 -7.44 -13.04
CA LYS A 40 12.00 -6.10 -12.70
C LYS A 40 11.02 -6.15 -11.52
N ARG A 41 11.36 -5.44 -10.45
CA ARG A 41 10.52 -5.28 -9.26
C ARG A 41 9.62 -4.04 -9.42
N TYR A 42 8.46 -4.06 -8.79
CA TYR A 42 7.55 -2.92 -8.72
C TYR A 42 7.34 -2.53 -7.26
N HIS A 43 7.26 -1.23 -6.99
CA HIS A 43 6.88 -0.73 -5.68
C HIS A 43 5.40 -1.03 -5.46
N ARG A 44 5.07 -1.61 -4.30
CA ARG A 44 3.73 -2.05 -3.95
C ARG A 44 3.25 -1.38 -2.68
N GLY A 45 1.96 -1.13 -2.60
CA GLY A 45 1.29 -0.67 -1.39
C GLY A 45 -0.13 -1.23 -1.34
N VAL A 46 -0.72 -1.22 -0.15
CA VAL A 46 -2.13 -1.54 0.04
C VAL A 46 -2.91 -0.24 -0.16
N PHE A 47 -3.84 -0.22 -1.10
CA PHE A 47 -4.69 0.92 -1.37
C PHE A 47 -6.11 0.63 -0.91
N ALA A 48 -6.69 1.56 -0.16
CA ALA A 48 -8.08 1.48 0.25
C ALA A 48 -8.86 2.65 -0.36
N GLU A 49 -9.80 2.34 -1.23
CA GLU A 49 -10.64 3.33 -1.90
C GLU A 49 -11.73 3.82 -0.95
N ARG A 50 -11.74 5.14 -0.66
CA ARG A 50 -12.65 5.74 0.33
C ARG A 50 -13.53 6.85 -0.25
N GLY A 51 -13.07 7.50 -1.30
CA GLY A 51 -13.71 8.67 -1.89
C GLY A 51 -14.33 8.37 -3.25
N PRO A 52 -15.14 9.30 -3.77
CA PRO A 52 -15.58 9.22 -5.16
C PRO A 52 -14.36 9.30 -6.11
N GLU A 53 -14.50 8.75 -7.31
CA GLU A 53 -13.49 8.84 -8.39
C GLU A 53 -12.17 8.07 -8.12
N GLY A 54 -12.18 6.97 -7.37
CA GLY A 54 -10.95 6.18 -7.16
C GLY A 54 -9.98 6.83 -6.18
N LYS A 55 -10.43 7.80 -5.37
CA LYS A 55 -9.63 8.45 -4.33
C LYS A 55 -9.58 7.59 -3.09
N GLY A 56 -8.39 7.43 -2.54
CA GLY A 56 -8.19 6.60 -1.36
C GLY A 56 -6.88 6.84 -0.68
N ASP A 57 -6.58 5.98 0.28
CA ASP A 57 -5.33 6.05 1.01
C ASP A 57 -4.43 4.88 0.59
N LEU A 58 -3.17 5.21 0.29
CA LEU A 58 -2.14 4.23 -0.01
C LEU A 58 -1.25 4.02 1.21
N PHE A 59 -1.34 2.83 1.80
CA PHE A 59 -0.47 2.31 2.82
C PHE A 59 0.76 1.70 2.16
N HIS A 60 1.94 2.29 2.37
CA HIS A 60 3.16 1.80 1.74
C HIS A 60 4.39 1.96 2.64
N VAL A 61 5.41 1.16 2.33
CA VAL A 61 6.73 1.32 2.92
C VAL A 61 7.58 2.12 1.94
N THR A 62 8.28 3.13 2.45
CA THR A 62 9.19 3.96 1.66
C THR A 62 10.59 3.96 2.30
N GLY A 63 11.60 4.36 1.54
CA GLY A 63 12.99 4.30 1.98
C GLY A 63 13.65 2.99 1.58
N ASP A 64 14.93 2.90 1.92
CA ASP A 64 15.83 1.81 1.53
C ASP A 64 16.42 1.18 2.81
N ILE A 65 16.54 -0.14 2.82
CA ILE A 65 17.04 -0.92 3.95
C ILE A 65 18.50 -0.59 4.30
N ILE A 66 19.28 -0.09 3.34
CA ILE A 66 20.67 0.34 3.56
C ILE A 66 20.80 1.83 3.89
N ALA A 67 19.77 2.65 3.62
CA ALA A 67 19.82 4.09 3.87
C ALA A 67 19.94 4.40 5.37
N ALA A 68 20.52 5.56 5.71
CA ALA A 68 20.65 6.01 7.10
C ALA A 68 19.28 6.14 7.81
N GLY A 69 18.23 6.50 7.06
CA GLY A 69 16.86 6.57 7.56
C GLY A 69 16.05 5.28 7.46
N GLY A 70 16.64 4.20 6.91
CA GLY A 70 16.01 2.90 6.75
C GLY A 70 14.73 2.91 5.90
N MET A 71 14.02 1.79 5.96
CA MET A 71 12.64 1.69 5.49
C MET A 71 11.70 2.23 6.56
N LYS A 72 10.63 2.91 6.14
CA LYS A 72 9.60 3.44 7.04
C LYS A 72 8.21 3.29 6.44
N PHE A 73 7.25 2.99 7.29
CA PHE A 73 5.85 3.01 6.93
C PHE A 73 5.36 4.45 6.70
N LYS A 74 4.51 4.65 5.70
CA LYS A 74 3.87 5.93 5.40
C LYS A 74 2.47 5.67 4.85
N VAL A 75 1.58 6.65 5.03
CA VAL A 75 0.29 6.71 4.36
C VAL A 75 0.28 7.92 3.43
N LYS A 76 -0.18 7.72 2.19
CA LYS A 76 -0.52 8.81 1.27
C LYS A 76 -2.04 8.89 1.19
N GLU A 77 -2.59 9.95 1.77
CA GLU A 77 -4.03 10.19 1.78
C GLU A 77 -4.50 10.84 0.48
N GLY A 78 -5.74 10.53 0.06
CA GLY A 78 -6.39 11.19 -1.09
C GLY A 78 -5.71 10.98 -2.44
N MET A 79 -4.96 9.88 -2.59
CA MET A 79 -4.25 9.53 -3.82
C MET A 79 -5.16 8.79 -4.79
N VAL A 80 -4.97 9.02 -6.09
CA VAL A 80 -5.53 8.20 -7.17
C VAL A 80 -4.36 7.47 -7.85
N PRO A 81 -4.25 6.13 -7.75
CA PRO A 81 -3.11 5.39 -8.27
C PRO A 81 -2.88 5.61 -9.77
N ILE A 82 -3.96 5.66 -10.56
CA ILE A 82 -3.93 5.79 -12.03
C ILE A 82 -3.38 7.15 -12.49
N GLU A 83 -3.52 8.21 -11.70
CA GLU A 83 -3.00 9.55 -12.03
C GLU A 83 -1.48 9.67 -11.84
N THR A 84 -0.85 8.67 -11.24
CA THR A 84 0.59 8.70 -10.97
C THR A 84 1.38 8.28 -12.21
N MET A 85 2.39 9.07 -12.60
CA MET A 85 3.25 8.78 -13.77
C MET A 85 3.90 7.39 -13.76
N HIS A 86 4.14 6.85 -12.56
CA HIS A 86 4.78 5.55 -12.36
C HIS A 86 3.79 4.39 -12.28
N TYR A 87 2.50 4.60 -12.53
CA TYR A 87 1.49 3.55 -12.44
C TYR A 87 1.76 2.43 -13.46
N TYR A 88 1.81 1.18 -13.00
CA TYR A 88 1.94 0.01 -13.87
C TYR A 88 0.62 -0.75 -13.98
N ARG A 89 0.11 -1.26 -12.85
CA ARG A 89 -1.18 -1.98 -12.79
C ARG A 89 -1.75 -1.98 -11.38
N THR A 90 -3.01 -2.37 -11.25
CA THR A 90 -3.66 -2.60 -9.95
C THR A 90 -4.15 -4.04 -9.88
N LYS A 91 -3.96 -4.68 -8.71
CA LYS A 91 -4.53 -5.98 -8.41
C LYS A 91 -5.55 -5.86 -7.29
N GLU A 92 -6.79 -6.26 -7.54
CA GLU A 92 -7.82 -6.34 -6.50
C GLU A 92 -7.43 -7.38 -5.43
N VAL A 93 -7.59 -7.01 -4.16
CA VAL A 93 -7.33 -7.87 -3.01
C VAL A 93 -8.64 -8.30 -2.37
N GLY A 94 -9.56 -7.35 -2.16
CA GLY A 94 -10.86 -7.63 -1.56
C GLY A 94 -11.51 -6.38 -0.97
N TRP A 95 -12.21 -6.56 0.15
CA TRP A 95 -13.02 -5.52 0.77
C TRP A 95 -12.76 -5.46 2.27
N ILE A 96 -12.78 -4.26 2.85
CA ILE A 96 -12.72 -4.05 4.30
C ILE A 96 -13.95 -3.29 4.78
N TYR A 97 -14.44 -3.60 5.99
CA TYR A 97 -15.50 -2.82 6.61
C TYR A 97 -14.99 -1.44 7.04
N LYS A 98 -15.82 -0.40 6.86
CA LYS A 98 -15.51 0.96 7.34
C LYS A 98 -15.13 0.99 8.83
N ALA A 99 -15.76 0.17 9.66
CA ALA A 99 -15.47 0.08 11.10
C ALA A 99 -14.06 -0.48 11.40
N ASP A 100 -13.51 -1.31 10.51
CA ASP A 100 -12.19 -1.91 10.67
C ASP A 100 -11.09 -1.12 9.95
N TYR A 101 -11.46 -0.17 9.10
CA TYR A 101 -10.51 0.66 8.34
C TYR A 101 -9.43 1.34 9.20
N PRO A 102 -9.77 2.03 10.33
CA PRO A 102 -8.76 2.69 11.15
C PRO A 102 -7.72 1.71 11.72
N LYS A 103 -8.13 0.45 11.96
CA LYS A 103 -7.24 -0.58 12.50
C LYS A 103 -6.10 -0.95 11.56
N ILE A 104 -6.24 -0.73 10.25
CA ILE A 104 -5.14 -0.97 9.29
C ILE A 104 -3.92 -0.13 9.68
N TYR A 105 -4.13 1.15 9.98
CA TYR A 105 -3.05 2.05 10.35
C TYR A 105 -2.37 1.56 11.64
N ASP A 106 -3.15 1.31 12.69
CA ASP A 106 -2.64 0.87 13.99
C ASP A 106 -1.83 -0.43 13.88
N ILE A 107 -2.30 -1.38 13.08
CA ILE A 107 -1.60 -2.66 12.86
C ILE A 107 -0.29 -2.43 12.12
N LEU A 108 -0.29 -1.64 11.04
CA LEU A 108 0.90 -1.44 10.21
C LEU A 108 1.96 -0.56 10.89
N ASP A 109 1.53 0.43 11.67
CA ASP A 109 2.43 1.31 12.42
C ASP A 109 3.07 0.60 13.62
N ALA A 110 2.36 -0.35 14.24
CA ALA A 110 2.89 -1.15 15.35
C ALA A 110 3.93 -2.21 14.92
N LEU A 111 4.06 -2.49 13.61
CA LEU A 111 5.05 -3.47 13.14
C LEU A 111 6.48 -2.93 13.35
N PRO A 112 7.41 -3.76 13.85
CA PRO A 112 8.78 -3.33 14.01
C PRO A 112 9.37 -2.99 12.65
N THR A 113 10.06 -1.85 12.56
CA THR A 113 10.84 -1.53 11.38
C THR A 113 11.97 -2.55 11.22
N PRO A 114 12.18 -3.11 10.02
CA PRO A 114 13.26 -4.05 9.80
C PRO A 114 14.61 -3.45 10.22
N THR A 115 15.42 -4.24 10.92
CA THR A 115 16.76 -3.80 11.31
C THR A 115 17.57 -3.49 10.06
N LYS A 116 18.35 -2.40 10.10
CA LYS A 116 19.27 -2.03 9.03
C LYS A 116 20.12 -3.23 8.64
N GLN A 117 20.01 -3.66 7.39
CA GLN A 117 20.88 -4.71 6.88
C GLN A 117 22.28 -4.14 6.68
N GLN A 118 23.30 -4.95 6.96
CA GLN A 118 24.68 -4.61 6.62
C GLN A 118 24.81 -4.64 5.09
N GLY A 119 24.61 -3.48 4.47
CA GLY A 119 25.01 -3.26 3.09
C GLY A 119 26.52 -3.06 3.04
N LEU A 120 27.19 -3.69 2.07
CA LEU A 120 28.45 -3.17 1.57
C LEU A 120 28.18 -1.72 1.17
N ASP A 121 28.95 -0.79 1.74
CA ASP A 121 28.91 0.59 1.28
C ASP A 121 29.57 0.63 -0.11
N PHE A 122 28.79 0.33 -1.15
CA PHE A 122 29.24 0.34 -2.55
C PHE A 122 29.77 1.72 -2.97
N TRP A 123 29.45 2.76 -2.20
CA TRP A 123 29.84 4.15 -2.42
C TRP A 123 30.90 4.65 -1.44
N SER A 124 31.35 3.82 -0.50
CA SER A 124 32.59 4.09 0.22
C SER A 124 33.71 4.04 -0.81
N GLN A 125 34.11 5.21 -1.29
CA GLN A 125 35.44 5.44 -1.83
C GLN A 125 36.42 5.13 -0.69
N GLY A 126 36.71 3.85 -0.47
CA GLY A 126 37.80 3.45 0.38
C GLY A 126 39.08 4.09 -0.17
N PRO A 127 39.96 4.64 0.67
CA PRO A 127 41.29 5.00 0.23
C PRO A 127 42.06 3.68 0.05
N GLY A 128 41.91 3.02 -1.09
CA GLY A 128 42.50 1.69 -1.25
C GLY A 128 42.07 0.92 -2.50
N ARG A 129 42.16 1.53 -3.68
CA ARG A 129 42.34 0.74 -4.91
C ARG A 129 43.77 0.20 -4.94
N ASN A 130 44.01 -0.93 -4.27
CA ASN A 130 45.25 -1.67 -4.42
C ASN A 130 44.98 -3.18 -4.51
N ARG A 131 44.83 -3.61 -5.77
CA ARG A 131 45.54 -4.72 -6.40
C ARG A 131 45.37 -6.09 -5.72
N LEU A 132 44.34 -6.82 -6.13
CA LEU A 132 44.33 -8.27 -6.05
C LEU A 132 45.14 -8.83 -7.24
N THR A 133 46.41 -9.09 -7.01
CA THR A 133 47.18 -10.06 -7.81
C THR A 133 46.75 -11.46 -7.36
N LEU A 134 46.13 -12.21 -8.27
CA LEU A 134 45.98 -13.66 -8.14
C LEU A 134 47.33 -14.29 -8.53
N THR A 135 47.95 -15.04 -7.62
CA THR A 135 49.04 -15.98 -7.89
C THR A 135 48.50 -17.39 -7.85
#